data_AF-A0A942HX94-F1
#
_entry.id   AF-A0A942HX94-F1
#
_cell.length_a   1.000
_cell.length_b   1.000
_cell.length_c   1.000
_cell.angle_alpha   90.00
_cell.angle_beta   90.00
_cell.angle_gamma   90.00
#
_symmetry.space_group_name_H-M   'P 1'
#
loop_
_entity.id
_entity.type
_entity.pdbx_description
1 polymer ?
#
loop_
_entity_poly.entity_id
_entity_poly.type
_entity_poly.pdbx_seq_one_letter_code
_entity_poly.pdbx_strand_id
1 'polypeptide(L)'
;MNDGAETLARIELEAQEGDVNAQLDAAIAYMSDSNPGSAAKAIYWIRKVFLTNSDRTTPSLIVAANKTSIEVRGKTLALAKAGEPLVDMLIRTSKCQTCGDTSTDKTLIGLEGVKFYRTVWDFIAWALLSASSVQPSDQKCDLCGAPLEMLFVDYHHFVKESGEDLIVRSLTFGFDPHKRYSLLWFDGENYRIVSQEDIRDEDKVDVDYFIRSINGYTSAGNFEDAAAAAKLALQQFGGEPNLLTVVSGLLAGDKSGICEAIIDAHLDQRPGDPSGLLCKAELMLHKYRVSSPSAINLVREAEQLVNRALSTSGRKDWQEAELMRCDIARLSGDTPAEKVEALYQEIVNKYPNFAAARFGMGLHYLETDPEKALNQFGAGENLSPNDPTFPLGQAQAFLKLKRFDEAQASIERAKRLNPNHPMIRLLHDEISNAKASSSSDSEPKRFH
;
A
#
# COMPACT_ATOMS: atom_id res chain seq x y z
N MET A 1 -29.27 47.23 -24.83
CA MET A 1 -29.70 46.75 -23.49
C MET A 1 -31.03 46.02 -23.66
N ASN A 2 -30.97 44.71 -23.97
CA ASN A 2 -31.97 43.67 -23.67
C ASN A 2 -31.69 42.29 -24.33
N ASP A 3 -30.53 42.06 -24.96
CA ASP A 3 -30.25 40.77 -25.65
C ASP A 3 -29.84 39.59 -24.74
N GLY A 4 -29.63 39.83 -23.43
CA GLY A 4 -29.18 38.77 -22.50
C GLY A 4 -30.29 37.78 -22.11
N ALA A 5 -31.53 38.24 -21.99
CA ALA A 5 -32.64 37.42 -21.51
C ALA A 5 -33.22 36.50 -22.60
N GLU A 6 -33.30 36.96 -23.85
CA GLU A 6 -33.74 36.14 -24.99
C GLU A 6 -32.70 35.05 -25.34
N THR A 7 -31.41 35.33 -25.16
CA THR A 7 -30.34 34.33 -25.37
C THR A 7 -30.40 33.22 -24.31
N LEU A 8 -30.65 33.58 -23.04
CA LEU A 8 -30.84 32.64 -21.92
C LEU A 8 -32.05 31.71 -22.15
N ALA A 9 -33.17 32.25 -22.62
CA ALA A 9 -34.37 31.45 -22.92
C ALA A 9 -34.17 30.51 -24.13
N ARG A 10 -33.35 30.90 -25.11
CA ARG A 10 -33.01 30.04 -26.27
C ARG A 10 -32.11 28.87 -25.88
N ILE A 11 -31.17 29.09 -24.95
CA ILE A 11 -30.31 28.04 -24.39
C ILE A 11 -31.12 27.05 -23.54
N GLU A 12 -32.10 27.52 -22.77
CA GLU A 12 -32.99 26.64 -21.99
C GLU A 12 -33.87 25.73 -22.88
N LEU A 13 -34.24 26.18 -24.08
CA LEU A 13 -35.08 25.41 -25.01
C LEU A 13 -34.27 24.44 -25.90
N GLU A 14 -33.04 24.79 -26.29
CA GLU A 14 -32.17 23.92 -27.09
C GLU A 14 -31.47 22.83 -26.26
N ALA A 15 -31.43 22.96 -24.93
CA ALA A 15 -30.79 22.01 -24.01
C ALA A 15 -31.64 20.79 -23.60
N GLN A 16 -32.76 20.53 -24.29
CA GLN A 16 -33.45 19.24 -24.16
C GLN A 16 -32.75 18.18 -25.03
N GLU A 17 -32.13 17.22 -24.33
CA GLU A 17 -31.60 15.94 -24.82
C GLU A 17 -30.43 16.00 -25.82
N GLY A 18 -29.20 15.94 -25.26
CA GLY A 18 -28.09 15.22 -25.88
C GLY A 18 -27.00 16.08 -26.54
N ASP A 19 -26.01 16.50 -25.75
CA ASP A 19 -24.56 16.32 -26.00
C ASP A 19 -23.78 16.94 -24.82
N VAL A 20 -23.10 16.10 -24.05
CA VAL A 20 -22.35 16.48 -22.84
C VAL A 20 -21.19 17.42 -23.19
N ASN A 21 -20.62 17.31 -24.39
CA ASN A 21 -19.47 18.11 -24.80
C ASN A 21 -19.89 19.54 -25.17
N ALA A 22 -21.04 19.71 -25.85
CA ALA A 22 -21.58 21.04 -26.14
C ALA A 22 -21.98 21.82 -24.87
N GLN A 23 -22.43 21.10 -23.83
CA GLN A 23 -22.74 21.67 -22.51
C GLN A 23 -21.47 22.08 -21.74
N LEU A 24 -20.40 21.31 -21.88
CA LEU A 24 -19.08 21.63 -21.31
C LEU A 24 -18.46 22.85 -21.99
N ASP A 25 -18.55 22.94 -23.31
CA ASP A 25 -18.03 24.06 -24.10
C ASP A 25 -18.77 25.37 -23.84
N ALA A 26 -20.09 25.33 -23.62
CA ALA A 26 -20.88 26.50 -23.21
C ALA A 26 -20.54 26.98 -21.79
N ALA A 27 -20.28 26.04 -20.87
CA ALA A 27 -19.82 26.37 -19.51
C ALA A 27 -18.40 26.96 -19.51
N ILE A 28 -17.52 26.47 -20.38
CA ILE A 28 -16.17 27.00 -20.61
C ILE A 28 -16.23 28.40 -21.25
N ALA A 29 -17.10 28.61 -22.24
CA ALA A 29 -17.31 29.92 -22.86
C ALA A 29 -17.88 30.98 -21.88
N TYR A 30 -18.67 30.56 -20.89
CA TYR A 30 -19.14 31.44 -19.81
C TYR A 30 -18.05 31.74 -18.77
N MET A 31 -17.07 30.84 -18.59
CA MET A 31 -15.91 31.05 -17.70
C MET A 31 -14.89 32.06 -18.26
N SER A 32 -14.91 32.34 -19.57
CA SER A 32 -13.97 33.26 -20.22
C SER A 32 -14.32 34.75 -20.09
N ASP A 33 -15.45 35.13 -19.49
CA ASP A 33 -15.77 36.53 -19.21
C ASP A 33 -15.44 36.88 -17.74
N SER A 34 -14.60 37.89 -17.56
CA SER A 34 -13.69 38.11 -16.42
C SER A 34 -14.37 38.49 -15.09
N ASN A 35 -15.13 37.58 -14.48
CA ASN A 35 -15.79 37.84 -13.19
C ASN A 35 -15.58 36.72 -12.13
N PRO A 36 -14.89 36.99 -11.00
CA PRO A 36 -14.60 36.01 -9.94
C PRO A 36 -15.82 35.38 -9.26
N GLY A 37 -16.99 36.02 -9.29
CA GLY A 37 -18.25 35.45 -8.74
C GLY A 37 -18.83 34.29 -9.55
N SER A 38 -18.26 33.98 -10.71
CA SER A 38 -18.75 32.97 -11.67
C SER A 38 -18.18 31.59 -11.40
N ALA A 39 -16.92 31.49 -10.94
CA ALA A 39 -16.24 30.22 -10.65
C ALA A 39 -16.93 29.46 -9.50
N ALA A 40 -17.29 30.23 -8.48
CA ALA A 40 -18.19 29.92 -7.39
C ALA A 40 -19.49 29.20 -7.78
N LYS A 41 -20.25 29.79 -8.72
CA LYS A 41 -21.52 29.25 -9.24
C LYS A 41 -21.31 28.10 -10.22
N ALA A 42 -20.19 28.08 -10.94
CA ALA A 42 -19.83 26.99 -11.84
C ALA A 42 -19.50 25.70 -11.06
N ILE A 43 -18.78 25.81 -9.94
CA ILE A 43 -18.52 24.68 -9.02
C ILE A 43 -19.82 24.12 -8.44
N TYR A 44 -20.78 24.98 -8.10
CA TYR A 44 -22.12 24.57 -7.66
C TYR A 44 -22.92 23.85 -8.77
N TRP A 45 -22.83 24.29 -10.02
CA TRP A 45 -23.51 23.66 -11.16
C TRP A 45 -22.89 22.33 -11.59
N ILE A 46 -21.56 22.21 -11.58
CA ILE A 46 -20.84 20.95 -11.83
C ILE A 46 -21.26 19.89 -10.81
N ARG A 47 -21.40 20.26 -9.53
CA ARG A 47 -21.95 19.39 -8.48
C ARG A 47 -23.39 18.94 -8.76
N LYS A 48 -24.26 19.80 -9.33
CA LYS A 48 -25.67 19.49 -9.57
C LYS A 48 -25.91 18.56 -10.76
N VAL A 49 -25.08 18.67 -11.81
CA VAL A 49 -25.17 17.83 -13.02
C VAL A 49 -24.63 16.42 -12.79
N PHE A 50 -23.55 16.27 -12.01
CA PHE A 50 -22.98 14.94 -11.71
C PHE A 50 -23.83 14.12 -10.72
N LEU A 51 -24.60 14.76 -9.85
CA LEU A 51 -25.39 14.09 -8.80
C LEU A 51 -26.74 13.54 -9.29
N THR A 52 -27.11 13.69 -10.56
CA THR A 52 -28.42 13.24 -11.08
C THR A 52 -28.38 12.10 -12.09
N ASN A 53 -27.20 11.58 -12.48
CA ASN A 53 -27.09 10.40 -13.33
C ASN A 53 -26.18 9.34 -12.70
N SER A 54 -26.70 8.68 -11.67
CA SER A 54 -26.13 7.42 -11.17
C SER A 54 -26.51 6.28 -12.11
N ASP A 55 -25.54 5.72 -12.83
CA ASP A 55 -25.57 4.28 -13.13
C ASP A 55 -24.21 3.75 -13.63
N ARG A 56 -23.56 2.91 -12.80
CA ARG A 56 -23.04 1.55 -13.11
C ARG A 56 -21.78 1.11 -12.32
N THR A 57 -22.05 0.26 -11.33
CA THR A 57 -21.40 -1.05 -11.04
C THR A 57 -19.96 -1.18 -10.49
N THR A 58 -19.88 -1.21 -9.13
CA THR A 58 -19.28 -2.24 -8.20
C THR A 58 -17.76 -2.57 -8.18
N PRO A 59 -17.17 -3.10 -7.07
CA PRO A 59 -17.76 -3.59 -5.81
C PRO A 59 -17.16 -3.06 -4.48
N SER A 60 -17.97 -3.17 -3.44
CA SER A 60 -17.68 -2.92 -2.03
C SER A 60 -16.74 -3.97 -1.41
N LEU A 61 -15.75 -3.51 -0.65
CA LEU A 61 -15.08 -4.29 0.39
C LEU A 61 -15.38 -3.66 1.76
N ILE A 62 -16.15 -4.38 2.58
CA ILE A 62 -16.48 -4.00 3.96
C ILE A 62 -15.29 -4.38 4.84
N VAL A 63 -14.68 -3.39 5.50
CA VAL A 63 -13.87 -3.59 6.72
C VAL A 63 -14.34 -2.60 7.77
N ALA A 64 -14.43 -3.08 9.01
CA ALA A 64 -15.23 -2.53 10.09
C ALA A 64 -14.97 -1.06 10.44
N ALA A 65 -16.10 -0.39 10.66
CA ALA A 65 -16.28 0.93 11.23
C ALA A 65 -15.55 1.09 12.57
N ASN A 66 -14.92 2.25 12.78
CA ASN A 66 -15.19 3.13 13.93
C ASN A 66 -14.26 4.35 13.99
N LYS A 67 -14.09 5.04 12.86
CA LYS A 67 -13.93 6.50 12.87
C LYS A 67 -14.80 7.07 11.76
N THR A 68 -16.01 7.48 12.13
CA THR A 68 -16.90 8.29 11.28
C THR A 68 -16.45 9.74 11.23
N SER A 69 -15.40 10.09 11.99
CA SER A 69 -14.78 11.39 11.98
C SER A 69 -13.33 11.35 12.45
N ILE A 70 -12.55 12.33 12.03
CA ILE A 70 -11.22 12.63 12.57
C ILE A 70 -11.23 14.05 13.14
N GLU A 71 -10.59 14.21 14.30
CA GLU A 71 -10.42 15.53 14.92
C GLU A 71 -9.22 16.24 14.29
N VAL A 72 -9.47 17.32 13.56
CA VAL A 72 -8.45 18.22 13.02
C VAL A 72 -8.48 19.49 13.86
N ARG A 73 -7.58 19.58 14.85
CA ARG A 73 -7.38 20.77 15.71
C ARG A 73 -8.69 21.31 16.33
N GLY A 74 -9.57 20.42 16.81
CA GLY A 74 -10.82 20.79 17.48
C GLY A 74 -12.03 20.93 16.57
N LYS A 75 -11.84 20.74 15.25
CA LYS A 75 -12.94 20.52 14.30
C LYS A 75 -13.10 19.03 14.04
N THR A 76 -14.31 18.53 14.21
CA THR A 76 -14.68 17.15 13.84
C THR A 76 -14.91 17.07 12.33
N LEU A 77 -13.99 16.47 11.59
CA LEU A 77 -14.16 16.17 10.17
C LEU A 77 -14.90 14.85 10.06
N ALA A 78 -16.14 14.82 9.60
CA ALA A 78 -16.79 13.55 9.31
C ALA A 78 -16.16 12.93 8.05
N LEU A 79 -15.82 11.65 8.14
CA LEU A 79 -15.35 10.90 6.99
C LEU A 79 -16.54 10.24 6.31
N ALA A 80 -16.58 10.29 4.98
CA ALA A 80 -17.62 9.60 4.21
C ALA A 80 -17.73 8.14 4.66
N LYS A 81 -18.97 7.66 4.80
CA LYS A 81 -19.19 6.28 5.22
C LYS A 81 -18.70 5.32 4.14
N ALA A 82 -18.34 4.11 4.54
CA ALA A 82 -17.98 3.04 3.61
C ALA A 82 -19.06 2.91 2.51
N GLY A 83 -18.66 3.11 1.25
CA GLY A 83 -19.57 3.03 0.09
C GLY A 83 -20.21 4.35 -0.35
N GLU A 84 -19.96 5.48 0.32
CA GLU A 84 -20.36 6.80 -0.16
C GLU A 84 -19.33 7.33 -1.18
N PRO A 85 -19.76 7.86 -2.34
CA PRO A 85 -18.84 8.45 -3.31
C PRO A 85 -18.24 9.74 -2.73
N LEU A 86 -16.91 9.76 -2.61
CA LEU A 86 -16.14 10.96 -2.32
C LEU A 86 -15.82 11.68 -3.64
N VAL A 87 -16.03 12.99 -3.68
CA VAL A 87 -15.59 13.84 -4.78
C VAL A 87 -14.42 14.66 -4.28
N ASP A 88 -13.25 14.00 -4.22
CA ASP A 88 -11.99 14.71 -3.99
C ASP A 88 -11.49 15.27 -5.33
N MET A 89 -10.88 16.45 -5.29
CA MET A 89 -10.39 17.13 -6.49
C MET A 89 -8.93 17.54 -6.34
N LEU A 90 -8.15 17.41 -7.40
CA LEU A 90 -6.82 18.01 -7.51
C LEU A 90 -6.90 19.26 -8.39
N ILE A 91 -6.31 20.36 -7.95
CA ILE A 91 -6.22 21.61 -8.71
C ILE A 91 -4.76 22.01 -8.80
N ARG A 92 -4.25 22.15 -10.03
CA ARG A 92 -2.89 22.61 -10.29
C ARG A 92 -2.89 24.11 -10.54
N THR A 93 -2.01 24.83 -9.85
CA THR A 93 -1.79 26.26 -10.07
C THR A 93 -0.38 26.51 -10.59
N SER A 94 -0.28 27.26 -11.68
CA SER A 94 0.98 27.58 -12.35
C SER A 94 1.13 29.08 -12.58
N LYS A 95 2.37 29.55 -12.70
CA LYS A 95 2.70 30.94 -12.96
C LYS A 95 3.57 31.07 -14.20
N CYS A 96 3.25 32.04 -15.04
CA CYS A 96 4.09 32.41 -16.16
C CYS A 96 5.38 33.07 -15.68
N GLN A 97 6.52 32.57 -16.13
CA GLN A 97 7.83 33.12 -15.77
C GLN A 97 8.12 34.48 -16.40
N THR A 98 7.39 34.87 -17.44
CA THR A 98 7.64 36.12 -18.18
C THR A 98 6.72 37.25 -17.75
N CYS A 99 5.40 37.06 -17.79
CA CYS A 99 4.45 38.12 -17.44
C CYS A 99 3.94 38.02 -15.99
N GLY A 100 4.25 36.92 -15.29
CA GLY A 100 3.82 36.70 -13.91
C GLY A 100 2.36 36.29 -13.76
N ASP A 101 1.63 36.13 -14.87
CA ASP A 101 0.23 35.69 -14.87
C ASP A 101 0.07 34.30 -14.28
N THR A 102 -1.01 34.07 -13.55
CA THR A 102 -1.28 32.80 -12.87
C THR A 102 -2.40 32.06 -13.58
N SER A 103 -2.08 30.89 -14.12
CA SER A 103 -3.07 29.99 -14.71
C SER A 103 -3.37 28.85 -13.75
N THR A 104 -4.66 28.56 -13.57
CA THR A 104 -5.11 27.36 -12.85
C THR A 104 -5.56 26.34 -13.88
N ASP A 105 -4.70 25.36 -14.15
CA ASP A 105 -5.06 24.26 -15.02
C ASP A 105 -5.87 23.27 -14.18
N LYS A 106 -7.18 23.24 -14.44
CA LYS A 106 -8.14 22.41 -13.73
C LYS A 106 -8.04 20.97 -14.22
N THR A 107 -6.88 20.34 -14.08
CA THR A 107 -6.72 18.92 -14.36
C THR A 107 -7.57 18.14 -13.35
N LEU A 108 -8.81 17.85 -13.75
CA LEU A 108 -9.81 17.20 -12.93
C LEU A 108 -9.46 15.72 -12.84
N ILE A 109 -8.61 15.36 -11.88
CA ILE A 109 -8.35 13.95 -11.56
C ILE A 109 -9.41 13.56 -10.53
N GLY A 110 -10.53 13.03 -11.00
CA GLY A 110 -11.51 12.37 -10.14
C GLY A 110 -10.85 11.14 -9.51
N LEU A 111 -10.62 11.19 -8.20
CA LEU A 111 -10.11 10.03 -7.47
C LEU A 111 -11.29 9.14 -7.07
N GLU A 112 -11.67 8.19 -7.91
CA GLU A 112 -12.67 7.18 -7.54
C GLU A 112 -12.09 6.20 -6.51
N GLY A 113 -12.72 6.10 -5.34
CA GLY A 113 -12.42 5.07 -4.36
C GLY A 113 -13.06 5.28 -2.99
N VAL A 114 -13.52 4.19 -2.37
CA VAL A 114 -13.89 4.17 -0.95
C VAL A 114 -12.59 4.24 -0.13
N LYS A 115 -12.36 5.35 0.57
CA LYS A 115 -11.11 5.57 1.30
C LYS A 115 -11.36 5.71 2.80
N PHE A 116 -10.49 5.07 3.57
CA PHE A 116 -10.51 5.11 5.02
C PHE A 116 -9.29 5.86 5.52
N TYR A 117 -9.48 7.10 5.97
CA TYR A 117 -8.45 7.83 6.71
C TYR A 117 -8.58 7.46 8.19
N ARG A 118 -7.55 6.88 8.81
CA ARG A 118 -7.60 6.48 10.23
C ARG A 118 -7.18 7.63 11.15
N THR A 119 -6.44 8.59 10.59
CA THR A 119 -5.91 9.79 11.24
C THR A 119 -5.88 10.97 10.26
N VAL A 120 -5.72 12.18 10.79
CA VAL A 120 -5.48 13.40 9.99
C VAL A 120 -4.23 13.28 9.12
N TRP A 121 -3.22 12.52 9.57
CA TRP A 121 -1.99 12.31 8.82
C TRP A 121 -2.13 11.35 7.66
N ASP A 122 -3.00 10.33 7.79
CA ASP A 122 -3.30 9.45 6.66
C ASP A 122 -4.00 10.24 5.53
N PHE A 123 -4.86 11.20 5.90
CA PHE A 123 -5.48 12.13 4.97
C PHE A 123 -4.45 13.06 4.30
N ILE A 124 -3.60 13.71 5.10
CA ILE A 124 -2.56 14.61 4.57
C ILE A 124 -1.58 13.86 3.67
N ALA A 125 -1.10 12.69 4.08
CA ALA A 125 -0.16 11.90 3.31
C ALA A 125 -0.75 11.43 1.98
N TRP A 126 -2.02 11.01 2.00
CA TRP A 126 -2.75 10.69 0.77
C TRP A 126 -2.85 11.88 -0.17
N ALA A 127 -3.25 13.04 0.36
CA ALA A 127 -3.36 14.26 -0.42
C ALA A 127 -2.03 14.67 -1.05
N LEU A 128 -0.92 14.52 -0.30
CA LEU A 128 0.44 14.78 -0.79
C LEU A 128 0.89 13.79 -1.87
N LEU A 129 0.67 12.49 -1.66
CA LEU A 129 0.98 11.46 -2.66
C LEU A 129 0.20 11.72 -3.96
N SER A 130 -1.09 12.03 -3.83
CA SER A 130 -1.97 12.36 -4.95
C SER A 130 -1.47 13.62 -5.68
N ALA A 131 -1.12 14.67 -4.95
CA ALA A 131 -0.56 15.91 -5.50
C ALA A 131 0.78 15.67 -6.21
N SER A 132 1.66 14.82 -5.65
CA SER A 132 2.97 14.49 -6.24
C SER A 132 2.88 13.72 -7.57
N SER A 133 1.74 13.07 -7.84
CA SER A 133 1.50 12.37 -9.10
C SER A 133 1.18 13.33 -10.26
N VAL A 134 0.83 14.58 -9.96
CA VAL A 134 0.48 15.60 -10.95
C VAL A 134 1.74 16.07 -11.67
N GLN A 135 1.83 15.77 -12.96
CA GLN A 135 2.95 16.20 -13.79
C GLN A 135 2.87 17.71 -14.11
N PRO A 136 3.98 18.37 -14.48
CA PRO A 136 3.94 19.72 -15.06
C PRO A 136 3.03 19.81 -16.29
N SER A 137 2.45 20.99 -16.56
CA SER A 137 1.65 21.20 -17.78
C SER A 137 2.55 21.55 -18.95
N ASP A 138 2.30 20.98 -20.12
CA ASP A 138 2.89 21.43 -21.38
C ASP A 138 2.19 22.69 -21.93
N GLN A 139 1.13 23.17 -21.27
CA GLN A 139 0.44 24.41 -21.63
C GLN A 139 1.35 25.63 -21.47
N LYS A 140 1.21 26.55 -22.43
CA LYS A 140 1.88 27.85 -22.42
C LYS A 140 0.93 28.91 -21.89
N CYS A 141 1.49 29.99 -21.34
CA CYS A 141 0.71 31.12 -20.88
C CYS A 141 -0.15 31.70 -22.01
N ASP A 142 -1.46 31.82 -21.79
CA ASP A 142 -2.40 32.33 -22.79
C ASP A 142 -2.15 33.79 -23.18
N LEU A 143 -1.52 34.57 -22.29
CA LEU A 143 -1.23 35.98 -22.52
C LEU A 143 0.04 36.24 -23.34
N CYS A 144 1.10 35.44 -23.14
CA CYS A 144 2.41 35.74 -23.74
C CYS A 144 3.10 34.54 -24.39
N GLY A 145 2.50 33.35 -24.34
CA GLY A 145 3.05 32.13 -24.94
C GLY A 145 4.29 31.57 -24.25
N ALA A 146 4.71 32.13 -23.12
CA ALA A 146 5.86 31.64 -22.35
C ALA A 146 5.49 30.37 -21.54
N PRO A 147 6.49 29.57 -21.15
CA PRO A 147 6.27 28.40 -20.29
C PRO A 147 5.62 28.77 -18.95
N LEU A 148 4.79 27.86 -18.45
CA LEU A 148 4.20 27.93 -17.12
C LEU A 148 5.05 27.10 -16.14
N GLU A 149 5.34 27.69 -14.99
CA GLU A 149 5.99 27.02 -13.87
C GLU A 149 4.93 26.60 -12.84
N MET A 150 4.90 25.33 -12.45
CA MET A 150 3.95 24.85 -11.44
C MET A 150 4.29 25.42 -10.05
N LEU A 151 3.39 26.20 -9.47
CA LEU A 151 3.57 26.77 -8.14
C LEU A 151 3.19 25.78 -7.04
N PHE A 152 2.00 25.20 -7.13
CA PHE A 152 1.46 24.26 -6.15
C PHE A 152 0.31 23.43 -6.72
N VAL A 153 -0.02 22.35 -6.00
CA VAL A 153 -1.18 21.51 -6.25
C VAL A 153 -2.05 21.46 -5.00
N ASP A 154 -3.33 21.74 -5.15
CA ASP A 154 -4.33 21.72 -4.09
C ASP A 154 -5.16 20.43 -4.17
N TYR A 155 -5.19 19.66 -3.09
CA TYR A 155 -6.12 18.57 -2.89
C TYR A 155 -7.34 19.07 -2.13
N HIS A 156 -8.50 19.12 -2.77
CA HIS A 156 -9.76 19.52 -2.18
C HIS A 156 -10.53 18.31 -1.70
N HIS A 157 -10.95 18.36 -0.44
CA HIS A 157 -11.86 17.40 0.18
C HIS A 157 -13.10 18.14 0.67
N PHE A 158 -14.27 17.82 0.12
CA PHE A 158 -15.51 18.44 0.57
C PHE A 158 -16.01 17.83 1.87
N VAL A 159 -16.33 18.69 2.84
CA VAL A 159 -16.84 18.30 4.15
C VAL A 159 -18.33 18.64 4.24
N LYS A 160 -19.16 17.62 4.08
CA LYS A 160 -20.62 17.77 3.95
C LYS A 160 -21.27 18.41 5.19
N GLU A 161 -20.76 18.11 6.38
CA GLU A 161 -21.32 18.52 7.68
C GLU A 161 -21.06 20.00 7.98
N SER A 162 -19.94 20.55 7.52
CA SER A 162 -19.60 21.96 7.70
C SER A 162 -19.93 22.83 6.48
N GLY A 163 -20.16 22.22 5.31
CA GLY A 163 -20.32 22.97 4.06
C GLY A 163 -19.02 23.60 3.55
N GLU A 164 -17.88 23.26 4.16
CA GLU A 164 -16.54 23.76 3.83
C GLU A 164 -15.78 22.75 2.95
N ASP A 165 -14.83 23.23 2.15
CA ASP A 165 -13.79 22.37 1.56
C ASP A 165 -12.53 22.44 2.43
N LEU A 166 -11.99 21.30 2.82
CA LEU A 166 -10.65 21.18 3.39
C LEU A 166 -9.65 20.97 2.26
N ILE A 167 -8.69 21.88 2.13
CA ILE A 167 -7.70 21.87 1.07
C ILE A 167 -6.33 21.56 1.67
N VAL A 168 -5.63 20.58 1.11
CA VAL A 168 -4.21 20.34 1.36
C VAL A 168 -3.42 20.89 0.17
N ARG A 169 -2.72 22.00 0.39
CA ARG A 169 -1.85 22.61 -0.61
C ARG A 169 -0.45 22.01 -0.52
N SER A 170 -0.01 21.31 -1.57
CA SER A 170 1.37 20.86 -1.75
C SER A 170 2.14 21.90 -2.55
N LEU A 171 3.12 22.56 -1.91
CA LEU A 171 3.95 23.57 -2.57
C LEU A 171 5.04 22.87 -3.38
N THR A 172 5.09 23.11 -4.69
CA THR A 172 6.03 22.39 -5.57
C THR A 172 7.35 23.14 -5.78
N PHE A 173 7.44 24.47 -5.67
CA PHE A 173 8.70 25.21 -5.82
C PHE A 173 8.76 26.54 -5.02
N GLY A 174 9.91 26.81 -4.37
CA GLY A 174 10.22 28.07 -3.65
C GLY A 174 10.31 27.90 -2.12
N PHE A 175 11.54 27.82 -1.60
CA PHE A 175 11.92 27.32 -0.26
C PHE A 175 11.37 28.10 0.96
N ASP A 176 10.63 27.39 1.82
CA ASP A 176 11.01 27.20 3.22
C ASP A 176 11.17 25.67 3.42
N PRO A 177 12.38 25.14 3.66
CA PRO A 177 12.59 23.70 3.84
C PRO A 177 11.86 23.14 5.08
N HIS A 178 11.31 24.02 5.94
CA HIS A 178 10.49 23.67 7.07
C HIS A 178 8.98 23.66 6.76
N LYS A 179 8.54 24.08 5.56
CA LYS A 179 7.11 24.18 5.20
C LYS A 179 6.81 23.50 3.86
N ARG A 180 6.32 22.26 3.91
CA ARG A 180 5.97 21.51 2.69
C ARG A 180 4.50 21.66 2.26
N TYR A 181 3.62 22.08 3.16
CA TYR A 181 2.19 22.15 2.85
C TYR A 181 1.42 23.09 3.79
N SER A 182 0.27 23.54 3.30
CA SER A 182 -0.70 24.33 4.07
C SER A 182 -2.05 23.63 4.08
N LEU A 183 -2.73 23.64 5.22
CA LEU A 183 -4.15 23.33 5.30
C LEU A 183 -4.95 24.62 5.13
N LEU A 184 -5.88 24.62 4.18
CA LEU A 184 -6.78 25.74 3.95
C LEU A 184 -8.20 25.27 4.20
N TRP A 185 -8.95 26.00 5.01
CA TRP A 185 -10.39 25.84 5.14
C TRP A 185 -11.06 26.83 4.22
N PHE A 186 -11.77 26.34 3.21
CA PHE A 186 -12.47 27.15 2.24
C PHE A 186 -13.97 27.11 2.51
N ASP A 187 -14.55 28.30 2.64
CA ASP A 187 -15.99 28.49 2.77
C ASP A 187 -16.59 28.61 1.38
N GLY A 188 -17.35 27.58 1.01
CA GLY A 188 -18.02 27.49 -0.29
C GLY A 188 -19.21 28.43 -0.44
N GLU A 189 -19.75 29.00 0.65
CA GLU A 189 -20.85 29.97 0.59
C GLU A 189 -20.31 31.38 0.32
N ASN A 190 -19.22 31.76 0.99
CA ASN A 190 -18.62 33.10 0.87
C ASN A 190 -17.39 33.14 -0.06
N TYR A 191 -17.05 32.00 -0.68
CA TYR A 191 -15.98 31.83 -1.66
C TYR A 191 -14.63 32.40 -1.22
N ARG A 192 -14.22 32.05 0.00
CA ARG A 192 -12.98 32.56 0.60
C ARG A 192 -12.30 31.52 1.47
N ILE A 193 -10.98 31.65 1.61
CA ILE A 193 -10.23 30.93 2.64
C ILE A 193 -10.59 31.56 3.99
N VAL A 194 -11.16 30.76 4.88
CA VAL A 194 -11.55 31.17 6.25
C VAL A 194 -10.37 31.06 7.20
N SER A 195 -9.54 30.05 7.01
CA SER A 195 -8.27 29.91 7.72
C SER A 195 -7.23 29.21 6.86
N GLN A 196 -5.97 29.62 7.05
CA GLN A 196 -4.79 28.96 6.50
C GLN A 196 -3.86 28.63 7.66
N GLU A 197 -3.38 27.39 7.65
CA GLU A 197 -2.44 26.90 8.64
C GLU A 197 -1.26 26.27 7.91
N ASP A 198 -0.06 26.81 8.12
CA ASP A 198 1.17 26.20 7.64
C ASP A 198 1.54 25.05 8.56
N ILE A 199 1.77 23.87 8.00
CA ILE A 199 2.26 22.71 8.75
C ILE A 199 3.75 22.55 8.48
N ARG A 200 4.52 22.44 9.57
CA ARG A 200 5.96 22.21 9.47
C ARG A 200 6.28 20.72 9.41
N ASP A 201 7.34 20.35 8.69
CA ASP A 201 7.85 18.96 8.65
C ASP A 201 8.17 18.43 10.06
N GLU A 202 8.61 19.33 10.94
CA GLU A 202 8.97 19.07 12.34
C GLU A 202 7.75 18.72 13.20
N ASP A 203 6.56 19.13 12.78
CA ASP A 203 5.43 19.18 13.70
C ASP A 203 4.82 17.81 13.97
N LYS A 204 4.81 16.81 13.06
CA LYS A 204 4.28 15.43 13.34
C LYS A 204 4.73 14.30 12.36
N VAL A 205 5.99 14.25 11.92
CA VAL A 205 6.52 13.01 11.30
C VAL A 205 7.16 12.16 12.40
N ASP A 206 6.37 11.27 13.00
CA ASP A 206 6.86 10.27 13.93
C ASP A 206 7.27 8.97 13.22
N VAL A 207 7.97 8.09 13.93
CA VAL A 207 8.40 6.81 13.37
C VAL A 207 7.21 5.94 12.97
N ASP A 208 6.07 6.06 13.65
CA ASP A 208 4.87 5.28 13.39
C ASP A 208 4.25 5.62 12.02
N TYR A 209 4.37 6.86 11.55
CA TYR A 209 4.01 7.24 10.18
C TYR A 209 4.75 6.39 9.14
N PHE A 210 6.08 6.29 9.27
CA PHE A 210 6.87 5.49 8.34
C PHE A 210 6.55 4.01 8.45
N ILE A 211 6.36 3.49 9.67
CA ILE A 211 5.98 2.08 9.88
C ILE A 211 4.66 1.76 9.17
N ARG A 212 3.63 2.61 9.31
CA ARG A 212 2.35 2.44 8.62
C ARG A 212 2.52 2.48 7.09
N SER A 213 3.33 3.40 6.59
CA SER A 213 3.63 3.54 5.16
C SER A 213 4.33 2.30 4.60
N ILE A 214 5.40 1.84 5.26
CA ILE A 214 6.16 0.64 4.88
C ILE A 214 5.24 -0.58 4.88
N ASN A 215 4.41 -0.76 5.92
CA ASN A 215 3.46 -1.86 6.00
C ASN A 215 2.37 -1.79 4.93
N GLY A 216 1.93 -0.58 4.54
CA GLY A 216 1.00 -0.38 3.43
C GLY A 216 1.60 -0.81 2.10
N TYR A 217 2.83 -0.39 1.83
CA TYR A 217 3.56 -0.76 0.61
C TYR A 217 3.86 -2.26 0.53
N THR A 218 4.33 -2.88 1.62
CA THR A 218 4.58 -4.34 1.66
C THR A 218 3.30 -5.14 1.45
N SER A 219 2.17 -4.70 2.05
CA SER A 219 0.86 -5.35 1.86
C SER A 219 0.35 -5.24 0.43
N ALA A 220 0.68 -4.14 -0.27
CA ALA A 220 0.36 -3.95 -1.69
C ALA A 220 1.35 -4.68 -2.64
N GLY A 221 2.38 -5.33 -2.10
CA GLY A 221 3.46 -5.96 -2.87
C GLY A 221 4.43 -4.96 -3.52
N ASN A 222 4.39 -3.69 -3.14
CA ASN A 222 5.26 -2.65 -3.65
C ASN A 222 6.53 -2.51 -2.79
N PHE A 223 7.43 -3.47 -2.93
CA PHE A 223 8.58 -3.59 -2.04
C PHE A 223 9.68 -2.54 -2.30
N GLU A 224 9.73 -1.92 -3.49
CA GLU A 224 10.69 -0.83 -3.76
C GLU A 224 10.33 0.44 -2.97
N ASP A 225 9.06 0.84 -3.01
CA ASP A 225 8.60 2.01 -2.26
C ASP A 225 8.65 1.76 -0.74
N ALA A 226 8.37 0.51 -0.31
CA ALA A 226 8.58 0.09 1.07
C ALA A 226 10.03 0.27 1.52
N ALA A 227 10.99 -0.16 0.70
CA ALA A 227 12.42 -0.03 1.00
C ALA A 227 12.88 1.43 0.99
N ALA A 228 12.36 2.26 0.08
CA ALA A 228 12.64 3.69 0.03
C ALA A 228 12.12 4.40 1.30
N ALA A 229 10.90 4.11 1.73
CA ALA A 229 10.32 4.64 2.96
C ALA A 229 11.11 4.19 4.20
N ALA A 230 11.53 2.92 4.25
CA ALA A 230 12.36 2.37 5.32
C ALA A 230 13.74 3.04 5.40
N LYS A 231 14.35 3.36 4.25
CA LYS A 231 15.61 4.10 4.17
C LYS A 231 15.48 5.52 4.74
N LEU A 232 14.39 6.22 4.41
CA LEU A 232 14.12 7.56 4.95
C LEU A 232 13.89 7.50 6.46
N ALA A 233 13.12 6.52 6.94
CA ALA A 233 12.88 6.33 8.36
C ALA A 233 14.18 6.07 9.13
N LEU A 234 15.05 5.19 8.61
CA LEU A 234 16.35 4.90 9.18
C LEU A 234 17.26 6.15 9.20
N GLN A 235 17.26 6.96 8.14
CA GLN A 235 18.03 8.21 8.10
C GLN A 235 17.57 9.22 9.16
N GLN A 236 16.26 9.27 9.43
CA GLN A 236 15.68 10.24 10.36
C GLN A 236 15.72 9.78 11.82
N PHE A 237 15.49 8.49 12.09
CA PHE A 237 15.33 7.96 13.44
C PHE A 237 16.46 7.02 13.88
N GLY A 238 17.38 6.66 12.98
CA GLY A 238 18.49 5.75 13.28
C GLY A 238 17.99 4.37 13.71
N GLY A 239 18.66 3.76 14.69
CA GLY A 239 18.31 2.46 15.25
C GLY A 239 17.08 2.44 16.15
N GLU A 240 16.03 3.18 15.83
CA GLU A 240 14.80 3.23 16.62
C GLU A 240 14.16 1.83 16.76
N PRO A 241 13.74 1.38 17.97
CA PRO A 241 13.22 0.03 18.19
C PRO A 241 11.99 -0.38 17.38
N ASN A 242 11.00 0.50 17.19
CA ASN A 242 9.79 0.19 16.44
C ASN A 242 10.08 -0.05 14.95
N LEU A 243 11.19 0.45 14.39
CA LEU A 243 11.61 0.09 13.02
C LEU A 243 11.91 -1.40 12.84
N LEU A 244 12.19 -2.16 13.90
CA LEU A 244 12.33 -3.62 13.78
C LEU A 244 11.03 -4.29 13.34
N THR A 245 9.86 -3.69 13.60
CA THR A 245 8.55 -4.28 13.27
C THR A 245 8.29 -4.41 11.76
N VAL A 246 9.02 -3.66 10.93
CA VAL A 246 8.85 -3.73 9.46
C VAL A 246 9.78 -4.75 8.79
N VAL A 247 10.71 -5.35 9.54
CA VAL A 247 11.75 -6.24 9.00
C VAL A 247 11.15 -7.43 8.26
N SER A 248 10.24 -8.20 8.89
CA SER A 248 9.66 -9.39 8.28
C SER A 248 8.89 -9.07 6.99
N GLY A 249 8.16 -7.95 6.96
CA GLY A 249 7.45 -7.50 5.76
C GLY A 249 8.39 -7.12 4.60
N LEU A 250 9.53 -6.50 4.91
CA LEU A 250 10.55 -6.16 3.92
C LEU A 250 11.32 -7.39 3.41
N LEU A 251 11.61 -8.37 4.28
CA LEU A 251 12.24 -9.63 3.90
C LEU A 251 11.37 -10.45 2.94
N ALA A 252 10.03 -10.40 3.08
CA ALA A 252 9.11 -11.02 2.14
C ALA A 252 9.29 -10.51 0.69
N GLY A 253 9.76 -9.27 0.52
CA GLY A 253 10.12 -8.66 -0.76
C GLY A 253 11.60 -8.76 -1.14
N ASP A 254 12.36 -9.63 -0.46
CA ASP A 254 13.81 -9.79 -0.59
C ASP A 254 14.60 -8.48 -0.41
N LYS A 255 14.12 -7.58 0.46
CA LYS A 255 14.79 -6.31 0.77
C LYS A 255 15.82 -6.45 1.89
N SER A 256 16.66 -7.50 1.78
CA SER A 256 17.63 -7.88 2.80
C SER A 256 18.65 -6.77 3.15
N GLY A 257 19.07 -5.96 2.18
CA GLY A 257 20.02 -4.88 2.40
C GLY A 257 19.52 -3.76 3.33
N ILE A 258 18.25 -3.34 3.19
CA ILE A 258 17.69 -2.32 4.10
C ILE A 258 17.32 -2.93 5.46
N CYS A 259 16.88 -4.19 5.50
CA CYS A 259 16.67 -4.91 6.75
C CYS A 259 17.97 -4.98 7.57
N GLU A 260 19.09 -5.35 6.94
CA GLU A 260 20.41 -5.38 7.59
C GLU A 260 20.80 -4.03 8.17
N ALA A 261 20.62 -2.95 7.40
CA ALA A 261 20.92 -1.60 7.87
C ALA A 261 20.06 -1.17 9.09
N ILE A 262 18.77 -1.52 9.11
CA ILE A 262 17.88 -1.24 10.25
C ILE A 262 18.32 -2.03 11.49
N ILE A 263 18.59 -3.33 11.31
CA ILE A 263 18.98 -4.25 12.38
C ILE A 263 20.33 -3.84 12.98
N ASP A 264 21.33 -3.55 12.14
CA ASP A 264 22.65 -3.16 12.60
C ASP A 264 22.61 -1.80 13.29
N ALA A 265 21.89 -0.81 12.76
CA ALA A 265 21.72 0.48 13.42
C ALA A 265 21.06 0.34 14.81
N HIS A 266 20.11 -0.59 14.95
CA HIS A 266 19.49 -0.89 16.24
C HIS A 266 20.48 -1.56 17.21
N LEU A 267 21.19 -2.59 16.75
CA LEU A 267 22.10 -3.37 17.58
C LEU A 267 23.38 -2.61 17.93
N ASP A 268 23.83 -1.68 17.11
CA ASP A 268 24.95 -0.78 17.44
C ASP A 268 24.64 0.07 18.68
N GLN A 269 23.38 0.50 18.80
CA GLN A 269 22.89 1.23 19.98
C GLN A 269 22.53 0.29 21.14
N ARG A 270 22.10 -0.95 20.84
CA ARG A 270 21.57 -1.93 21.81
C ARG A 270 22.08 -3.34 21.51
N PRO A 271 23.36 -3.67 21.75
CA PRO A 271 23.97 -4.93 21.29
C PRO A 271 23.38 -6.22 21.89
N GLY A 272 22.64 -6.09 22.99
CA GLY A 272 21.98 -7.20 23.68
C GLY A 272 20.45 -7.19 23.55
N ASP A 273 19.86 -6.30 22.75
CA ASP A 273 18.41 -6.26 22.61
C ASP A 273 17.90 -7.58 21.99
N PRO A 274 17.04 -8.33 22.70
CA PRO A 274 16.58 -9.62 22.20
C PRO A 274 15.81 -9.55 20.89
N SER A 275 15.09 -8.46 20.62
CA SER A 275 14.27 -8.30 19.42
C SER A 275 15.17 -8.03 18.22
N GLY A 276 16.20 -7.20 18.38
CA GLY A 276 17.23 -6.98 17.36
C GLY A 276 18.00 -8.26 17.03
N LEU A 277 18.36 -9.06 18.04
CA LEU A 277 19.04 -10.35 17.84
C LEU A 277 18.18 -11.35 17.05
N LEU A 278 16.87 -11.42 17.32
CA LEU A 278 15.96 -12.27 16.55
C LEU A 278 15.76 -11.79 15.12
N CYS A 279 15.61 -10.48 14.90
CA CYS A 279 15.53 -9.94 13.54
C CYS A 279 16.82 -10.26 12.75
N LYS A 280 17.99 -10.21 13.41
CA LYS A 280 19.27 -10.60 12.79
C LYS A 280 19.29 -12.10 12.45
N ALA A 281 18.79 -12.95 13.33
CA ALA A 281 18.65 -14.38 13.05
C ALA A 281 17.69 -14.65 11.88
N GLU A 282 16.55 -13.96 11.82
CA GLU A 282 15.61 -14.02 10.69
C GLU A 282 16.28 -13.65 9.37
N LEU A 283 17.05 -12.56 9.36
CA LEU A 283 17.84 -12.14 8.20
C LEU A 283 18.85 -13.20 7.77
N MET A 284 19.55 -13.85 8.70
CA MET A 284 20.49 -14.93 8.37
C MET A 284 19.77 -16.13 7.72
N LEU A 285 18.61 -16.52 8.26
CA LEU A 285 17.80 -17.60 7.68
C LEU A 285 17.23 -17.22 6.32
N HIS A 286 16.83 -15.97 6.12
CA HIS A 286 16.41 -15.45 4.82
C HIS A 286 17.55 -15.52 3.81
N LYS A 287 18.73 -14.99 4.16
CA LYS A 287 19.94 -15.06 3.32
C LYS A 287 20.30 -16.50 2.99
N TYR A 288 20.16 -17.43 3.94
CA TYR A 288 20.37 -18.87 3.68
C TYR A 288 19.39 -19.43 2.66
N ARG A 289 18.08 -19.08 2.73
CA ARG A 289 17.06 -19.57 1.79
C ARG A 289 17.25 -19.04 0.37
N VAL A 290 17.73 -17.81 0.24
CA VAL A 290 18.06 -17.18 -1.06
C VAL A 290 19.41 -17.69 -1.59
N SER A 291 20.34 -18.04 -0.69
CA SER A 291 21.65 -18.58 -1.03
C SER A 291 21.60 -20.10 -1.28
N SER A 292 22.59 -20.63 -2.00
CA SER A 292 22.76 -22.08 -2.18
C SER A 292 22.97 -22.80 -0.82
N PRO A 293 22.62 -24.10 -0.69
CA PRO A 293 22.81 -24.90 0.53
C PRO A 293 24.22 -24.88 1.15
N SER A 294 25.23 -24.41 0.43
CA SER A 294 26.59 -24.18 0.91
C SER A 294 26.72 -23.14 2.03
N ALA A 295 25.68 -22.33 2.29
CA ALA A 295 25.72 -21.24 3.27
C ALA A 295 25.35 -21.66 4.72
N ILE A 296 25.61 -22.92 5.11
CA ILE A 296 25.22 -23.49 6.42
C ILE A 296 25.71 -22.70 7.64
N ASN A 297 26.78 -21.92 7.49
CA ASN A 297 27.28 -21.03 8.55
C ASN A 297 26.24 -19.98 8.97
N LEU A 298 25.37 -19.52 8.05
CA LEU A 298 24.27 -18.60 8.38
C LEU A 298 23.25 -19.23 9.32
N VAL A 299 22.96 -20.53 9.15
CA VAL A 299 22.05 -21.27 10.04
C VAL A 299 22.65 -21.39 11.45
N ARG A 300 23.97 -21.66 11.54
CA ARG A 300 24.69 -21.71 12.82
C ARG A 300 24.74 -20.36 13.51
N GLU A 301 24.94 -19.28 12.76
CA GLU A 301 24.92 -17.92 13.29
C GLU A 301 23.51 -17.55 13.81
N ALA A 302 22.46 -17.88 13.04
CA ALA A 302 21.08 -17.71 13.48
C ALA A 302 20.80 -18.45 14.79
N GLU A 303 21.29 -19.69 14.95
CA GLU A 303 21.17 -20.46 16.18
C GLU A 303 21.80 -19.76 17.39
N GLN A 304 23.01 -19.23 17.22
CA GLN A 304 23.70 -18.49 18.28
C GLN A 304 22.91 -17.24 18.69
N LEU A 305 22.40 -16.49 17.71
CA LEU A 305 21.61 -15.28 17.93
C LEU A 305 20.29 -15.58 18.65
N VAL A 306 19.55 -16.62 18.24
CA VAL A 306 18.29 -17.03 18.89
C VAL A 306 18.54 -17.46 20.33
N ASN A 307 19.56 -18.28 20.59
CA ASN A 307 19.91 -18.71 21.95
C ASN A 307 20.28 -17.52 22.84
N ARG A 308 20.98 -16.53 22.29
CA ARG A 308 21.35 -15.30 22.97
C ARG A 308 20.14 -14.40 23.24
N ALA A 309 19.20 -14.28 22.31
CA ALA A 309 17.96 -13.54 22.49
C ALA A 309 17.07 -14.16 23.59
N LEU A 310 16.91 -15.48 23.59
CA LEU A 310 16.11 -16.20 24.59
C LEU A 310 16.73 -16.09 25.99
N SER A 311 18.04 -16.28 26.11
CA SER A 311 18.74 -16.15 27.40
C SER A 311 18.70 -14.73 27.96
N THR A 312 18.82 -13.71 27.11
CA THR A 312 18.82 -12.30 27.55
C THR A 312 17.43 -11.79 27.87
N SER A 313 16.40 -12.22 27.12
CA SER A 313 15.03 -11.78 27.36
C SER A 313 14.38 -12.41 28.60
N GLY A 314 14.77 -13.64 28.95
CA GLY A 314 14.09 -14.44 29.97
C GLY A 314 12.64 -14.83 29.60
N ARG A 315 12.18 -14.53 28.37
CA ARG A 315 10.85 -14.87 27.88
C ARG A 315 10.76 -16.37 27.62
N LYS A 316 9.69 -17.00 28.12
CA LYS A 316 9.43 -18.45 27.99
C LYS A 316 8.32 -18.76 26.98
N ASP A 317 7.67 -17.73 26.48
CA ASP A 317 6.46 -17.74 25.66
C ASP A 317 6.64 -16.94 24.35
N TRP A 318 7.88 -16.91 23.83
CA TRP A 318 8.21 -16.19 22.61
C TRP A 318 8.02 -17.09 21.38
N GLN A 319 6.81 -17.06 20.82
CA GLN A 319 6.38 -17.99 19.76
C GLN A 319 7.28 -17.91 18.52
N GLU A 320 7.65 -16.70 18.09
CA GLU A 320 8.51 -16.47 16.92
C GLU A 320 9.91 -17.05 17.13
N ALA A 321 10.48 -16.88 18.32
CA ALA A 321 11.79 -17.43 18.66
C ALA A 321 11.75 -18.96 18.73
N GLU A 322 10.68 -19.55 19.28
CA GLU A 322 10.47 -21.00 19.32
C GLU A 322 10.31 -21.57 17.90
N LEU A 323 9.56 -20.89 17.02
CA LEU A 323 9.43 -21.28 15.62
C LEU A 323 10.78 -21.23 14.90
N MET A 324 11.57 -20.18 15.15
CA MET A 324 12.88 -20.04 14.54
C MET A 324 13.83 -21.18 14.94
N ARG A 325 13.73 -21.69 16.18
CA ARG A 325 14.47 -22.90 16.60
C ARG A 325 14.04 -24.15 15.83
N CYS A 326 12.75 -24.30 15.55
CA CYS A 326 12.23 -25.40 14.72
C CYS A 326 12.75 -25.29 13.28
N ASP A 327 12.76 -24.08 12.72
CA ASP A 327 13.33 -23.80 11.40
C ASP A 327 14.83 -24.10 11.35
N ILE A 328 15.61 -23.66 12.34
CA ILE A 328 17.04 -23.96 12.44
C ILE A 328 17.29 -25.46 12.53
N ALA A 329 16.53 -26.19 13.35
CA ALA A 329 16.65 -27.64 13.47
C ALA A 329 16.34 -28.36 12.14
N ARG A 330 15.34 -27.87 11.40
CA ARG A 330 14.97 -28.38 10.07
C ARG A 330 16.05 -28.08 9.03
N LEU A 331 16.61 -26.86 9.03
CA LEU A 331 17.56 -26.39 8.03
C LEU A 331 19.00 -26.85 8.30
N SER A 332 19.35 -27.17 9.54
CA SER A 332 20.71 -27.64 9.89
C SER A 332 21.02 -29.02 9.31
N GLY A 333 20.01 -29.86 9.10
CA GLY A 333 20.17 -31.23 8.58
C GLY A 333 20.75 -32.23 9.59
N ASP A 334 21.35 -31.76 10.69
CA ASP A 334 21.94 -32.59 11.74
C ASP A 334 20.90 -33.12 12.75
N THR A 335 19.68 -32.56 12.73
CA THR A 335 18.60 -32.98 13.63
C THR A 335 17.76 -34.07 12.94
N PRO A 336 17.57 -35.25 13.57
CA PRO A 336 16.70 -36.30 13.02
C PRO A 336 15.29 -35.80 12.75
N ALA A 337 14.68 -36.27 11.65
CA ALA A 337 13.38 -35.79 11.20
C ALA A 337 12.29 -35.94 12.28
N GLU A 338 12.31 -37.03 13.05
CA GLU A 338 11.36 -37.30 14.13
C GLU A 338 11.46 -36.26 15.25
N LYS A 339 12.68 -35.77 15.51
CA LYS A 339 12.91 -34.72 16.51
C LYS A 339 12.46 -33.36 15.99
N VAL A 340 12.64 -33.07 14.69
CA VAL A 340 12.10 -31.86 14.07
C VAL A 340 10.57 -31.86 14.09
N GLU A 341 9.94 -32.98 13.76
CA GLU A 341 8.49 -33.19 13.84
C GLU A 341 7.97 -32.96 15.26
N ALA A 342 8.63 -33.53 16.28
CA ALA A 342 8.27 -33.32 17.68
C ALA A 342 8.33 -31.85 18.11
N LEU A 343 9.34 -31.10 17.66
CA LEU A 343 9.47 -29.66 17.94
C LEU A 343 8.31 -28.86 17.32
N TYR A 344 7.97 -29.13 16.04
CA TYR A 344 6.82 -28.50 15.41
C TYR A 344 5.49 -28.88 16.08
N GLN A 345 5.34 -30.13 16.51
CA GLN A 345 4.14 -30.57 17.21
C GLN A 345 3.99 -29.88 18.57
N GLU A 346 5.10 -29.67 19.29
CA GLU A 346 5.11 -28.93 20.56
C GLU A 346 4.60 -27.50 20.37
N ILE A 347 5.17 -26.76 19.40
CA ILE A 347 4.78 -25.37 19.17
C ILE A 347 3.34 -25.23 18.66
N VAL A 348 2.87 -26.14 17.80
CA VAL A 348 1.47 -26.16 17.34
C VAL A 348 0.51 -26.47 18.48
N ASN A 349 0.89 -27.33 19.42
CA ASN A 349 0.07 -27.63 20.61
C ASN A 349 0.06 -26.46 21.60
N LYS A 350 1.22 -25.82 21.80
CA LYS A 350 1.38 -24.69 22.72
C LYS A 350 0.67 -23.42 22.20
N TYR A 351 0.72 -23.19 20.89
CA TYR A 351 0.13 -22.02 20.23
C TYR A 351 -0.79 -22.45 19.07
N PRO A 352 -2.01 -22.94 19.37
CA PRO A 352 -2.89 -23.53 18.36
C PRO A 352 -3.36 -22.55 17.27
N ASN A 353 -3.31 -21.24 17.54
CA ASN A 353 -3.69 -20.18 16.60
C ASN A 353 -2.49 -19.58 15.86
N PHE A 354 -1.29 -20.14 16.01
CA PHE A 354 -0.09 -19.62 15.37
C PHE A 354 0.08 -20.22 13.96
N ALA A 355 -0.52 -19.56 12.96
CA ALA A 355 -0.56 -20.04 11.59
C ALA A 355 0.85 -20.29 11.00
N ALA A 356 1.85 -19.48 11.35
CA ALA A 356 3.23 -19.64 10.89
C ALA A 356 3.86 -20.98 11.35
N ALA A 357 3.48 -21.50 12.53
CA ALA A 357 3.94 -22.81 12.98
C ALA A 357 3.37 -23.95 12.12
N ARG A 358 2.11 -23.83 11.68
CA ARG A 358 1.50 -24.77 10.73
C ARG A 358 2.21 -24.72 9.38
N PHE A 359 2.55 -23.53 8.91
CA PHE A 359 3.31 -23.36 7.68
C PHE A 359 4.70 -24.03 7.77
N GLY A 360 5.46 -23.76 8.84
CA GLY A 360 6.77 -24.37 9.07
C GLY A 360 6.72 -25.90 9.16
N MET A 361 5.70 -26.45 9.82
CA MET A 361 5.46 -27.90 9.87
C MET A 361 5.08 -28.47 8.48
N GLY A 362 4.32 -27.72 7.68
CA GLY A 362 4.04 -28.08 6.28
C GLY A 362 5.32 -28.15 5.44
N LEU A 363 6.21 -27.16 5.59
CA LEU A 363 7.52 -27.18 4.92
C LEU A 363 8.40 -28.37 5.35
N HIS A 364 8.30 -28.82 6.60
CA HIS A 364 9.00 -30.01 7.07
C HIS A 364 8.56 -31.28 6.34
N TYR A 365 7.24 -31.45 6.13
CA TYR A 365 6.69 -32.62 5.44
C TYR A 365 6.78 -32.54 3.92
N LEU A 366 7.00 -31.36 3.34
CA LEU A 366 6.86 -31.13 1.90
C LEU A 366 7.66 -32.11 1.02
N GLU A 367 8.84 -32.53 1.47
CA GLU A 367 9.70 -33.46 0.72
C GLU A 367 9.47 -34.93 1.07
N THR A 368 8.98 -35.23 2.28
CA THR A 368 8.89 -36.60 2.81
C THR A 368 7.48 -37.17 2.75
N ASP A 369 6.46 -36.35 3.01
CA ASP A 369 5.05 -36.70 3.02
C ASP A 369 4.21 -35.49 2.59
N PRO A 370 4.12 -35.22 1.27
CA PRO A 370 3.40 -34.04 0.77
C PRO A 370 1.90 -34.04 1.13
N GLU A 371 1.29 -35.20 1.42
CA GLU A 371 -0.10 -35.27 1.90
C GLU A 371 -0.23 -34.73 3.33
N LYS A 372 0.72 -35.05 4.23
CA LYS A 372 0.80 -34.37 5.54
C LYS A 372 1.07 -32.87 5.39
N ALA A 373 1.89 -32.47 4.43
CA ALA A 373 2.13 -31.05 4.17
C ALA A 373 0.83 -30.31 3.79
N LEU A 374 0.01 -30.89 2.90
CA LEU A 374 -1.31 -30.36 2.53
C LEU A 374 -2.21 -30.16 3.75
N ASN A 375 -2.25 -31.14 4.66
CA ASN A 375 -3.04 -31.03 5.90
C ASN A 375 -2.59 -29.85 6.77
N GLN A 376 -1.28 -29.64 6.92
CA GLN A 376 -0.76 -28.52 7.72
C GLN A 376 -1.01 -27.17 7.04
N PHE A 377 -0.79 -27.07 5.72
CA PHE A 377 -1.09 -25.84 5.00
C PHE A 377 -2.58 -25.50 5.01
N GLY A 378 -3.48 -26.49 4.86
CA GLY A 378 -4.92 -26.28 4.99
C GLY A 378 -5.34 -25.85 6.39
N ALA A 379 -4.75 -26.45 7.44
CA ALA A 379 -4.98 -26.01 8.81
C ALA A 379 -4.51 -24.56 9.06
N GLY A 380 -3.37 -24.17 8.48
CA GLY A 380 -2.88 -22.80 8.54
C GLY A 380 -3.72 -21.81 7.74
N GLU A 381 -4.20 -22.18 6.56
CA GLU A 381 -5.11 -21.37 5.74
C GLU A 381 -6.42 -21.06 6.50
N ASN A 382 -6.95 -22.03 7.26
CA ASN A 382 -8.12 -21.80 8.11
C ASN A 382 -7.88 -20.76 9.21
N LEU A 383 -6.64 -20.63 9.70
CA LEU A 383 -6.26 -19.63 10.70
C LEU A 383 -6.03 -18.25 10.05
N SER A 384 -5.47 -18.23 8.84
CA SER A 384 -5.12 -17.03 8.08
C SER A 384 -5.67 -17.08 6.65
N PRO A 385 -7.00 -16.91 6.44
CA PRO A 385 -7.64 -17.15 5.14
C PRO A 385 -7.25 -16.16 4.04
N ASN A 386 -6.63 -15.03 4.41
CA ASN A 386 -6.18 -14.01 3.46
C ASN A 386 -4.67 -14.07 3.18
N ASP A 387 -3.96 -15.05 3.73
CA ASP A 387 -2.52 -15.19 3.53
C ASP A 387 -2.22 -16.07 2.29
N PRO A 388 -1.60 -15.53 1.23
CA PRO A 388 -1.31 -16.28 0.01
C PRO A 388 -0.26 -17.38 0.20
N THR A 389 0.50 -17.39 1.29
CA THR A 389 1.58 -18.37 1.52
C THR A 389 1.05 -19.80 1.65
N PHE A 390 -0.13 -19.99 2.27
CA PHE A 390 -0.75 -21.31 2.41
C PHE A 390 -1.18 -21.94 1.09
N PRO A 391 -1.96 -21.27 0.21
CA PRO A 391 -2.27 -21.84 -1.10
C PRO A 391 -1.03 -22.01 -1.98
N LEU A 392 0.03 -21.20 -1.82
CA LEU A 392 1.31 -21.44 -2.50
C LEU A 392 2.01 -22.71 -1.98
N GLY A 393 2.04 -22.94 -0.67
CA GLY A 393 2.56 -24.18 -0.08
C GLY A 393 1.77 -25.41 -0.52
N GLN A 394 0.44 -25.29 -0.62
CA GLN A 394 -0.41 -26.35 -1.17
C GLN A 394 -0.09 -26.63 -2.65
N ALA A 395 0.13 -25.59 -3.46
CA ALA A 395 0.53 -25.75 -4.85
C ALA A 395 1.85 -26.53 -4.98
N GLN A 396 2.84 -26.23 -4.13
CA GLN A 396 4.11 -26.98 -4.06
C GLN A 396 3.88 -28.45 -3.67
N ALA A 397 3.03 -28.72 -2.68
CA ALA A 397 2.74 -30.09 -2.25
C ALA A 397 2.00 -30.88 -3.35
N PHE A 398 1.01 -30.28 -4.02
CA PHE A 398 0.33 -30.89 -5.16
C PHE A 398 1.28 -31.14 -6.34
N LEU A 399 2.23 -30.24 -6.59
CA LEU A 399 3.29 -30.43 -7.58
C LEU A 399 4.14 -31.68 -7.28
N LYS A 400 4.58 -31.86 -6.03
CA LYS A 400 5.32 -33.05 -5.59
C LYS A 400 4.52 -34.34 -5.77
N LEU A 401 3.20 -34.26 -5.56
CA LEU A 401 2.25 -35.35 -5.78
C LEU A 401 1.87 -35.57 -7.26
N LYS A 402 2.39 -34.75 -8.18
CA LYS A 402 2.01 -34.71 -9.61
C LYS A 402 0.50 -34.45 -9.85
N ARG A 403 -0.18 -33.84 -8.87
CA ARG A 403 -1.59 -33.44 -8.92
C ARG A 403 -1.71 -32.04 -9.54
N PHE A 404 -1.35 -31.93 -10.81
CA PHE A 404 -1.09 -30.63 -11.44
C PHE A 404 -2.31 -29.69 -11.54
N ASP A 405 -3.53 -30.24 -11.68
CA ASP A 405 -4.73 -29.40 -11.80
C ASP A 405 -5.10 -28.76 -10.46
N GLU A 406 -4.88 -29.46 -9.35
CA GLU A 406 -5.07 -28.94 -7.99
C GLU A 406 -3.97 -27.95 -7.61
N ALA A 407 -2.74 -28.19 -8.10
CA ALA A 407 -1.65 -27.22 -7.98
C ALA A 407 -2.02 -25.91 -8.69
N GLN A 408 -2.53 -25.96 -9.92
CA GLN A 408 -2.99 -24.77 -10.65
C GLN A 408 -4.13 -24.06 -9.92
N ALA A 409 -5.14 -24.79 -9.43
CA ALA A 409 -6.24 -24.21 -8.67
C ALA A 409 -5.77 -23.49 -7.40
N SER A 410 -4.73 -24.00 -6.75
CA SER A 410 -4.12 -23.38 -5.57
C SER A 410 -3.33 -22.13 -5.93
N ILE A 411 -2.60 -22.11 -7.07
CA ILE A 411 -1.98 -20.89 -7.60
C ILE A 411 -3.04 -19.82 -7.90
N GLU A 412 -4.16 -20.16 -8.52
CA GLU A 412 -5.23 -19.19 -8.81
C GLU A 412 -5.91 -18.65 -7.55
N ARG A 413 -5.97 -19.43 -6.46
CA ARG A 413 -6.37 -18.91 -5.14
C ARG A 413 -5.33 -17.92 -4.61
N ALA A 414 -4.05 -18.29 -4.59
CA ALA A 414 -2.98 -17.40 -4.15
C ALA A 414 -2.95 -16.08 -4.93
N LYS A 415 -3.15 -16.15 -6.26
CA LYS A 415 -3.18 -14.98 -7.16
C LYS A 415 -4.35 -14.05 -6.89
N ARG A 416 -5.51 -14.57 -6.46
CA ARG A 416 -6.64 -13.73 -6.03
C ARG A 416 -6.34 -12.99 -4.72
N LEU A 417 -5.56 -13.59 -3.83
CA LEU A 417 -5.15 -12.98 -2.56
C LEU A 417 -4.03 -11.95 -2.75
N ASN A 418 -3.01 -12.27 -3.53
CA ASN A 418 -1.92 -11.36 -3.87
C ASN A 418 -1.45 -11.60 -5.32
N PRO A 419 -1.95 -10.81 -6.28
CA PRO A 419 -1.60 -10.96 -7.70
C PRO A 419 -0.11 -10.79 -8.01
N ASN A 420 0.60 -10.04 -7.16
CA ASN A 420 2.00 -9.66 -7.37
C ASN A 420 2.98 -10.57 -6.61
N HIS A 421 2.50 -11.66 -6.00
CA HIS A 421 3.38 -12.54 -5.22
C HIS A 421 4.40 -13.26 -6.14
N PRO A 422 5.71 -13.13 -5.89
CA PRO A 422 6.76 -13.59 -6.82
C PRO A 422 6.72 -15.11 -7.09
N MET A 423 6.35 -15.92 -6.07
CA MET A 423 6.21 -17.37 -6.22
C MET A 423 5.12 -17.81 -7.21
N ILE A 424 4.13 -16.97 -7.52
CA ILE A 424 3.05 -17.34 -8.44
C ILE A 424 3.62 -17.68 -9.81
N ARG A 425 4.49 -16.82 -10.34
CA ARG A 425 5.11 -17.03 -11.65
C ARG A 425 6.03 -18.25 -11.64
N LEU A 426 6.87 -18.37 -10.61
CA LEU A 426 7.82 -19.47 -10.47
C LEU A 426 7.11 -20.83 -10.45
N LEU A 427 6.08 -20.96 -9.59
CA LEU A 427 5.31 -22.21 -9.51
C LEU A 427 4.59 -22.49 -10.81
N HIS A 428 3.99 -21.49 -11.46
CA HIS A 428 3.30 -21.67 -12.74
C HIS A 428 4.24 -22.20 -13.84
N ASP A 429 5.47 -21.67 -13.91
CA ASP A 429 6.51 -22.14 -14.83
C ASP A 429 6.94 -23.59 -14.49
N GLU A 430 7.08 -23.92 -13.20
CA GLU A 430 7.36 -25.29 -12.73
C GLU A 430 6.26 -26.30 -13.10
N ILE A 431 4.96 -25.96 -12.90
CA ILE A 431 3.84 -26.80 -13.32
C ILE A 431 3.91 -27.08 -14.82
N SER A 432 4.13 -26.03 -15.61
CA SER A 432 4.15 -26.11 -17.07
C SER A 432 5.27 -27.04 -17.56
N ASN A 433 6.47 -26.88 -16.99
CA ASN A 433 7.63 -27.72 -17.30
C ASN A 433 7.41 -29.19 -16.86
N ALA A 434 6.82 -29.42 -15.69
CA ALA A 434 6.53 -30.76 -15.19
C ALA A 434 5.44 -31.48 -16.01
N LYS A 435 4.41 -30.76 -16.48
CA LYS A 435 3.42 -31.30 -17.42
C LYS A 435 4.07 -31.71 -18.74
N ALA A 436 4.93 -30.85 -19.30
CA ALA A 436 5.63 -31.14 -20.54
C ALA A 436 6.53 -32.39 -20.44
N SER A 437 7.32 -32.53 -19.37
CA SER A 437 8.17 -33.72 -19.16
C SER A 437 7.36 -35.00 -18.91
N SER A 438 6.22 -34.91 -18.23
CA SER A 438 5.32 -36.07 -18.04
C SER A 438 4.66 -36.53 -19.34
N SER A 439 4.45 -35.62 -20.31
CA SER A 439 3.87 -35.96 -21.62
C SER A 439 4.88 -36.63 -22.56
N SER A 440 6.17 -36.26 -22.50
CA SER A 440 7.22 -36.87 -23.32
C SER A 440 7.56 -38.31 -22.94
N ASP A 441 7.28 -38.73 -21.71
CA ASP A 441 7.47 -40.12 -21.26
C ASP A 441 6.30 -41.05 -21.64
N SER A 442 5.22 -40.50 -22.21
CA SER A 442 3.98 -41.23 -22.50
C SER A 442 3.75 -41.62 -23.97
N GLU A 443 4.65 -41.23 -24.90
CA GLU A 443 4.60 -41.76 -26.26
C GLU A 443 5.25 -43.15 -26.33
N PRO A 444 4.49 -44.24 -26.56
CA PRO A 444 5.11 -45.52 -26.85
C PRO A 444 5.88 -45.36 -28.16
N LYS A 445 7.19 -45.60 -28.15
CA LYS A 445 8.00 -45.78 -29.35
C LYS A 445 7.29 -46.81 -30.24
N ARG A 446 6.57 -46.34 -31.26
CA ARG A 446 6.09 -47.19 -32.35
C ARG A 446 7.32 -47.65 -33.09
N PHE A 447 7.81 -48.83 -32.73
CA PHE A 447 8.73 -49.57 -33.58
C PHE A 447 7.94 -49.97 -34.84
N HIS A 448 8.34 -49.42 -35.98
CA HIS A 448 7.90 -49.85 -37.30
C HIS A 448 8.85 -50.91 -37.87
#